data_AF-A0AA97H9X4-F1
#
_entry.id   AF-A0AA97H9X4-F1
#
_cell.length_a   1.000
_cell.length_b   1.000
_cell.length_c   1.000
_cell.angle_alpha   90.00
_cell.angle_beta   90.00
_cell.angle_gamma   90.00
#
_symmetry.space_group_name_H-M   'P 1'
#
loop_
_entity.id
_entity.type
_entity.pdbx_description
1 polymer ?
#
loop_
_entity_poly.entity_id
_entity_poly.type
_entity_poly.pdbx_seq_one_letter_code
_entity_poly.pdbx_strand_id
1 'polypeptide(L)'
;MSDPIVILTEEPLGPDDRANIAKLLDGGDAPVVVLVPANTERHLLVDFLENLSLLDIAKAFRELGAKSPDPEVERAHASETLATSLAALEGLGGGVTGEIVDGGAVAGLVAKVRDLGAAQAVVVTRPHAIADTFHTDWANKAQDQLGLPVLHLYAGSGFIGDS
;
A
#
# COMPACT_ATOMS: atom_id res chain seq x y z
N MET A 1 24.11 8.79 -1.21
CA MET A 1 23.01 8.31 -0.36
C MET A 1 21.98 7.78 -1.33
N SER A 2 21.62 6.51 -1.21
CA SER A 2 20.69 5.86 -2.15
C SER A 2 19.29 6.44 -1.99
N ASP A 3 18.54 6.52 -3.10
CA ASP A 3 17.19 7.07 -3.08
C ASP A 3 16.27 6.18 -2.22
N PRO A 4 15.38 6.76 -1.40
CA PRO A 4 14.52 5.98 -0.52
C PRO A 4 13.50 5.16 -1.32
N ILE A 5 13.13 3.99 -0.79
CA ILE A 5 12.07 3.14 -1.32
C ILE A 5 10.84 3.31 -0.44
N VAL A 6 9.71 3.69 -1.05
CA VAL A 6 8.43 3.82 -0.33
C VAL A 6 7.59 2.58 -0.59
N ILE A 7 7.17 1.91 0.47
CA ILE A 7 6.38 0.68 0.44
C ILE A 7 5.00 0.97 1.01
N LEU A 8 3.94 0.73 0.24
CA LEU A 8 2.55 0.77 0.69
C LEU A 8 2.07 -0.65 0.98
N THR A 9 1.55 -0.91 2.18
CA THR A 9 0.94 -2.20 2.54
C THR A 9 -0.35 -2.01 3.32
N GLU A 10 -1.33 -2.87 3.06
CA GLU A 10 -2.57 -2.94 3.85
C GLU A 10 -2.47 -4.00 4.97
N GLU A 11 -1.48 -4.87 4.89
CA GLU A 11 -1.38 -6.07 5.71
C GLU A 11 0.03 -6.21 6.30
N PRO A 12 0.17 -6.91 7.44
CA PRO A 12 1.46 -7.09 8.07
C PRO A 12 2.44 -7.79 7.13
N LEU A 13 3.61 -7.18 6.91
CA LEU A 13 4.67 -7.79 6.12
C LEU A 13 5.29 -8.96 6.87
N GLY A 14 5.52 -10.06 6.16
CA GLY A 14 6.06 -11.30 6.69
C GLY A 14 7.49 -11.62 6.22
N PRO A 15 7.99 -12.82 6.56
CA PRO A 15 9.34 -13.27 6.17
C PRO A 15 9.57 -13.32 4.66
N ASP A 16 8.56 -13.71 3.88
CA ASP A 16 8.66 -13.78 2.42
C ASP A 16 8.75 -12.37 1.81
N ASP A 17 7.98 -11.42 2.34
CA ASP A 17 8.02 -10.01 1.92
C ASP A 17 9.39 -9.40 2.24
N ARG A 18 9.93 -9.69 3.44
CA ARG A 18 11.30 -9.32 3.81
C ARG A 18 12.30 -9.84 2.79
N ALA A 19 12.18 -11.10 2.37
CA ALA A 19 13.09 -11.68 1.38
C ALA A 19 12.97 -11.00 0.01
N ASN A 20 11.75 -10.65 -0.42
CA ASN A 20 11.52 -9.92 -1.67
C ASN A 20 12.08 -8.49 -1.62
N ILE A 21 11.87 -7.77 -0.51
CA ILE A 21 12.42 -6.42 -0.31
C ILE A 21 13.94 -6.46 -0.20
N ALA A 22 14.52 -7.46 0.45
CA ALA A 22 15.96 -7.63 0.50
C ALA A 22 16.59 -7.87 -0.89
N LYS A 23 15.90 -8.62 -1.76
CA LYS A 23 16.31 -8.76 -3.17
C LYS A 23 16.18 -7.45 -3.94
N LEU A 24 15.12 -6.69 -3.69
CA LEU A 24 14.90 -5.38 -4.32
C LEU A 24 16.02 -4.39 -3.97
N LEU A 25 16.48 -4.41 -2.73
CA LEU A 25 17.59 -3.59 -2.26
C LEU A 25 18.93 -3.99 -2.90
N ASP A 26 19.08 -5.24 -3.37
CA ASP A 26 20.29 -5.81 -3.97
C ASP A 26 21.59 -5.50 -3.16
N GLY A 27 21.50 -5.60 -1.84
CA GLY A 27 22.60 -5.28 -0.92
C GLY A 27 22.90 -3.79 -0.74
N GLY A 28 22.09 -2.91 -1.33
CA GLY A 28 22.15 -1.46 -1.18
C GLY A 28 21.66 -0.96 0.19
N ASP A 29 21.97 0.31 0.46
CA ASP A 29 21.68 1.02 1.72
C ASP A 29 20.49 1.99 1.59
N ALA A 30 19.60 1.78 0.60
CA ALA A 30 18.42 2.62 0.43
C ALA A 30 17.56 2.59 1.71
N PRO A 31 17.17 3.76 2.27
CA PRO A 31 16.20 3.82 3.36
C PRO A 31 14.84 3.29 2.88
N VAL A 32 14.14 2.58 3.75
CA VAL A 32 12.80 2.03 3.46
C VAL A 32 11.76 2.75 4.30
N VAL A 33 10.70 3.22 3.67
CA VAL A 33 9.58 3.90 4.33
C VAL A 33 8.30 3.09 4.09
N VAL A 34 7.71 2.56 5.16
CA VAL A 34 6.48 1.75 5.12
C VAL A 34 5.27 2.63 5.43
N LEU A 35 4.29 2.60 4.54
CA LEU A 35 3.02 3.29 4.66
C LEU A 35 1.90 2.29 4.87
N VAL A 36 1.06 2.55 5.88
CA VAL A 36 -0.18 1.79 6.12
C VAL A 36 -1.37 2.76 6.10
N PRO A 37 -2.37 2.56 5.23
CA PRO A 37 -3.54 3.43 5.19
C PRO A 37 -4.42 3.25 6.44
N ALA A 38 -4.90 4.36 7.02
CA ALA A 38 -5.74 4.35 8.22
C ALA A 38 -7.18 3.88 7.98
N ASN A 39 -7.66 3.96 6.74
CA ASN A 39 -9.03 3.62 6.33
C ASN A 39 -8.98 2.96 4.96
N THR A 40 -9.22 1.66 4.91
CA THR A 40 -9.35 0.93 3.65
C THR A 40 -10.77 1.06 3.10
N GLU A 41 -11.83 0.76 3.86
CA GLU A 41 -13.18 0.62 3.26
C GLU A 41 -13.87 1.91 2.76
N ARG A 42 -13.73 3.05 3.45
CA ARG A 42 -14.47 4.27 3.08
C ARG A 42 -13.91 5.00 1.85
N HIS A 43 -12.60 4.90 1.62
CA HIS A 43 -11.95 5.55 0.47
C HIS A 43 -11.93 4.64 -0.77
N LEU A 44 -11.96 3.31 -0.59
CA LEU A 44 -12.16 2.34 -1.66
C LEU A 44 -13.44 2.60 -2.47
N LEU A 45 -14.50 3.07 -1.80
CA LEU A 45 -15.74 3.45 -2.49
C LEU A 45 -15.61 4.75 -3.28
N VAL A 46 -14.95 5.78 -2.74
CA VAL A 46 -14.84 7.10 -3.41
C VAL A 46 -14.04 6.99 -4.71
N ASP A 47 -12.92 6.26 -4.69
CA ASP A 47 -12.11 5.99 -5.89
C ASP A 47 -12.87 5.13 -6.93
N PHE A 48 -13.84 4.33 -6.47
CA PHE A 48 -14.72 3.52 -7.32
C PHE A 48 -15.89 4.33 -7.92
N LEU A 49 -16.36 5.41 -7.25
CA LEU A 49 -17.43 6.27 -7.74
C LEU A 49 -17.05 7.04 -9.03
N GLU A 50 -15.77 7.33 -9.22
CA GLU A 50 -15.29 8.00 -10.44
C GLU A 50 -15.43 7.12 -11.70
N ASN A 51 -15.60 5.80 -11.53
CA ASN A 51 -15.62 4.81 -12.60
C ASN A 51 -16.98 4.10 -12.81
N LEU A 52 -18.06 4.48 -12.10
CA LEU A 52 -19.39 3.86 -12.22
C LEU A 52 -20.54 4.82 -12.55
N SER A 53 -21.58 4.28 -13.19
CA SER A 53 -22.88 4.92 -13.37
C SER A 53 -23.55 5.25 -12.02
N LEU A 54 -24.14 6.44 -11.91
CA LEU A 54 -24.81 6.99 -10.71
C LEU A 54 -25.84 6.04 -10.05
N LEU A 55 -26.39 5.08 -10.79
CA LEU A 55 -27.43 4.16 -10.29
C LEU A 55 -26.87 3.04 -9.41
N ASP A 56 -25.66 2.54 -9.70
CA ASP A 56 -25.04 1.44 -8.93
C ASP A 56 -24.46 1.95 -7.59
N ILE A 57 -24.04 3.22 -7.58
CA ILE A 57 -23.54 3.95 -6.41
C ILE A 57 -24.55 3.94 -5.26
N ALA A 58 -25.81 4.25 -5.55
CA ALA A 58 -26.85 4.37 -4.52
C ALA A 58 -27.21 3.01 -3.88
N LYS A 59 -27.01 1.90 -4.61
CA LYS A 59 -27.26 0.55 -4.09
C LYS A 59 -26.12 0.08 -3.19
N ALA A 60 -24.87 0.22 -3.65
CA ALA A 60 -23.69 -0.11 -2.85
C ALA A 60 -23.63 0.70 -1.54
N PHE A 61 -23.96 2.00 -1.58
CA PHE A 61 -23.95 2.87 -0.40
C PHE A 61 -24.97 2.46 0.68
N ARG A 62 -26.14 1.94 0.27
CA ARG A 62 -27.17 1.44 1.20
C ARG A 62 -26.79 0.11 1.85
N GLU A 63 -26.04 -0.74 1.15
CA GLU A 63 -25.60 -2.04 1.66
C GLU A 63 -24.36 -1.90 2.58
N LEU A 64 -23.44 -0.95 2.29
CA LEU A 64 -22.24 -0.72 3.11
C LEU A 64 -22.47 0.19 4.34
N GLY A 65 -23.38 1.16 4.26
CA GLY A 65 -23.66 2.08 5.37
C GLY A 65 -24.14 1.39 6.67
N ALA A 66 -24.52 0.11 6.58
CA ALA A 66 -24.93 -0.71 7.72
C ALA A 66 -23.76 -1.43 8.45
N LYS A 67 -22.52 -1.37 7.93
CA LYS A 67 -21.38 -2.15 8.42
C LYS A 67 -20.03 -1.41 8.47
N SER A 68 -19.99 -0.09 8.33
CA SER A 68 -18.70 0.63 8.42
C SER A 68 -18.04 0.40 9.79
N PRO A 69 -16.81 -0.14 9.84
CA PRO A 69 -16.07 -0.29 11.10
C PRO A 69 -15.85 1.06 11.80
N ASP A 70 -15.65 1.01 13.11
CA ASP A 70 -15.32 2.17 13.94
C ASP A 70 -13.94 2.72 13.52
N PRO A 71 -13.82 4.03 13.20
CA PRO A 71 -12.53 4.65 12.85
C PRO A 71 -11.40 4.43 13.87
N GLU A 72 -11.71 4.25 15.16
CA GLU A 72 -10.69 3.93 16.16
C GLU A 72 -10.16 2.50 16.00
N VAL A 73 -11.02 1.56 15.64
CA VAL A 73 -10.65 0.15 15.41
C VAL A 73 -9.80 0.02 14.14
N GLU A 74 -10.16 0.73 13.08
CA GLU A 74 -9.38 0.75 11.83
C GLU A 74 -7.97 1.31 12.05
N ARG A 75 -7.86 2.43 12.77
CA ARG A 75 -6.55 3.02 13.11
C ARG A 75 -5.73 2.11 14.03
N ALA A 76 -6.36 1.38 14.95
CA ALA A 76 -5.67 0.40 15.78
C ALA A 76 -5.12 -0.76 14.93
N HIS A 77 -5.90 -1.28 13.98
CA HIS A 77 -5.46 -2.31 13.05
C HIS A 77 -4.30 -1.84 12.15
N ALA A 78 -4.39 -0.61 11.63
CA ALA A 78 -3.30 0.00 10.87
C ALA A 78 -2.02 0.15 11.70
N SER A 79 -2.15 0.48 12.99
CA SER A 79 -1.01 0.59 13.91
C SER A 79 -0.35 -0.75 14.18
N GLU A 80 -1.13 -1.81 14.39
CA GLU A 80 -0.63 -3.18 14.56
C GLU A 80 0.05 -3.70 13.29
N THR A 81 -0.55 -3.41 12.13
CA THR A 81 0.02 -3.73 10.82
C THR A 81 1.36 -3.05 10.60
N LEU A 82 1.45 -1.76 10.89
CA LEU A 82 2.70 -1.01 10.79
C LEU A 82 3.77 -1.57 11.74
N ALA A 83 3.42 -1.79 13.01
CA ALA A 83 4.37 -2.29 14.01
C ALA A 83 4.95 -3.66 13.62
N THR A 84 4.08 -4.58 13.17
CA THR A 84 4.49 -5.91 12.71
C THR A 84 5.39 -5.82 11.48
N SER A 85 5.03 -4.95 10.52
CA SER A 85 5.81 -4.77 9.29
C SER A 85 7.20 -4.18 9.56
N LEU A 86 7.31 -3.19 10.44
CA LEU A 86 8.59 -2.61 10.82
C LEU A 86 9.49 -3.62 11.52
N ALA A 87 8.93 -4.45 12.41
CA ALA A 87 9.67 -5.53 13.05
C ALA A 87 10.16 -6.57 12.03
N ALA A 88 9.32 -6.94 11.05
CA ALA A 88 9.68 -7.90 10.01
C ALA A 88 10.80 -7.38 9.10
N LEU A 89 10.88 -6.06 8.87
CA LEU A 89 11.88 -5.44 7.99
C LEU A 89 13.12 -4.92 8.73
N GLU A 90 13.18 -5.06 10.06
CA GLU A 90 14.27 -4.52 10.87
C GLU A 90 15.66 -4.93 10.33
N GLY A 91 16.57 -3.96 10.25
CA GLY A 91 17.94 -4.16 9.78
C GLY A 91 18.11 -4.29 8.27
N LEU A 92 17.07 -4.05 7.46
CA LEU A 92 17.20 -3.92 6.01
C LEU A 92 17.61 -2.51 5.59
N GLY A 93 18.36 -2.43 4.48
CA GLY A 93 18.73 -1.18 3.82
C GLY A 93 19.50 -0.22 4.75
N GLY A 94 19.30 1.08 4.52
CA GLY A 94 19.87 2.16 5.33
C GLY A 94 19.07 2.49 6.59
N GLY A 95 18.05 1.69 6.91
CA GLY A 95 17.10 1.94 7.98
C GLY A 95 15.66 1.83 7.49
N VAL A 96 14.77 1.40 8.39
CA VAL A 96 13.35 1.23 8.10
C VAL A 96 12.54 2.11 9.02
N THR A 97 11.71 2.97 8.45
CA THR A 97 10.74 3.80 9.15
C THR A 97 9.36 3.55 8.59
N GLY A 98 8.33 4.08 9.24
CA GLY A 98 7.00 4.06 8.66
C GLY A 98 6.00 4.92 9.39
N GLU A 99 4.86 5.12 8.75
CA GLU A 99 3.79 5.97 9.23
C GLU A 99 2.43 5.48 8.74
N ILE A 100 1.40 5.87 9.47
CA ILE A 100 0.02 5.65 9.06
C ILE A 100 -0.41 6.86 8.24
N VAL A 101 -0.99 6.62 7.06
CA VAL A 101 -1.45 7.69 6.17
C VAL A 101 -2.97 7.80 6.18
N ASP A 102 -3.45 9.03 6.35
CA ASP A 102 -4.85 9.39 6.15
C ASP A 102 -5.07 9.86 4.70
N GLY A 103 -6.25 9.64 4.13
CA GLY A 103 -6.62 10.19 2.81
C GLY A 103 -6.55 9.25 1.61
N GLY A 104 -6.40 7.94 1.83
CA GLY A 104 -6.42 6.91 0.78
C GLY A 104 -5.01 6.45 0.37
N ALA A 105 -4.91 5.17 0.00
CA ALA A 105 -3.65 4.45 -0.13
C ALA A 105 -2.74 5.02 -1.24
N VAL A 106 -3.29 5.23 -2.44
CA VAL A 106 -2.55 5.78 -3.59
C VAL A 106 -2.12 7.23 -3.34
N ALA A 107 -3.04 8.07 -2.84
CA ALA A 107 -2.74 9.47 -2.57
C ALA A 107 -1.63 9.63 -1.53
N GLY A 108 -1.66 8.82 -0.46
CA GLY A 108 -0.61 8.77 0.55
C GLY A 108 0.74 8.35 -0.02
N LEU A 109 0.76 7.31 -0.86
CA LEU A 109 1.97 6.85 -1.54
C LEU A 109 2.57 7.94 -2.44
N VAL A 110 1.75 8.55 -3.30
CA VAL A 110 2.18 9.61 -4.23
C VAL A 110 2.73 10.81 -3.46
N ALA A 111 2.05 11.23 -2.40
CA ALA A 111 2.48 12.34 -1.56
C ALA A 111 3.85 12.06 -0.93
N LYS A 112 4.04 10.86 -0.36
CA LYS A 112 5.29 10.48 0.29
C LYS A 112 6.45 10.33 -0.68
N VAL A 113 6.23 9.70 -1.84
CA VAL A 113 7.25 9.56 -2.89
C VAL A 113 7.74 10.94 -3.33
N ARG A 114 6.83 11.89 -3.56
CA ARG A 114 7.19 13.26 -3.94
C ARG A 114 7.91 14.02 -2.83
N ASP A 115 7.48 13.89 -1.59
CA ASP A 115 8.09 14.53 -0.41
C ASP A 115 9.54 14.07 -0.20
N LEU A 116 9.79 12.76 -0.35
CA LEU A 116 11.11 12.17 -0.16
C LEU A 116 11.99 12.20 -1.41
N GLY A 117 11.44 12.59 -2.58
CA GLY A 117 12.13 12.47 -3.86
C GLY A 117 12.49 11.01 -4.20
N ALA A 118 11.68 10.05 -3.76
CA ALA A 118 11.94 8.63 -3.96
C ALA A 118 11.89 8.28 -5.46
N ALA A 119 12.90 7.55 -5.94
CA ALA A 119 12.96 7.09 -7.32
C ALA A 119 12.16 5.80 -7.55
N GLN A 120 11.67 5.16 -6.48
CA GLN A 120 10.99 3.87 -6.54
C GLN A 120 9.87 3.78 -5.50
N ALA A 121 8.75 3.17 -5.90
CA ALA A 121 7.64 2.83 -5.03
C ALA A 121 7.28 1.34 -5.17
N VAL A 122 6.84 0.74 -4.07
CA VAL A 122 6.40 -0.66 -4.00
C VAL A 122 5.02 -0.69 -3.37
N VAL A 123 4.12 -1.49 -3.95
CA VAL A 123 2.80 -1.76 -3.39
C VAL A 123 2.74 -3.24 -3.04
N VAL A 124 2.42 -3.57 -1.79
CA VAL A 124 2.29 -4.94 -1.30
C VAL A 124 0.83 -5.20 -0.93
N THR A 125 0.19 -6.18 -1.57
CA THR A 125 -1.22 -6.51 -1.33
C THR A 125 -1.42 -8.02 -1.24
N ARG A 126 -2.47 -8.51 -0.57
CA ARG A 126 -2.80 -9.95 -0.64
C ARG A 126 -3.44 -10.33 -1.99
N PRO A 127 -3.20 -11.56 -2.50
CA PRO A 127 -3.97 -12.11 -3.61
C PRO A 127 -5.42 -12.34 -3.18
N HIS A 128 -6.38 -11.66 -3.80
CA HIS A 128 -7.80 -11.78 -3.51
C HIS A 128 -8.53 -12.42 -4.70
N ALA A 129 -8.94 -13.69 -4.58
CA ALA A 129 -9.52 -14.49 -5.67
C ALA A 129 -10.85 -13.98 -6.29
N ILE A 130 -11.34 -12.79 -5.91
CA ILE A 130 -12.52 -12.13 -6.53
C ILE A 130 -12.27 -10.61 -6.72
N ALA A 131 -11.16 -10.07 -6.22
CA ALA A 131 -10.82 -8.64 -6.22
C ALA A 131 -9.50 -8.35 -6.98
N ASP A 132 -9.03 -9.30 -7.81
CA ASP A 132 -7.76 -9.25 -8.56
C ASP A 132 -7.67 -8.12 -9.60
N THR A 133 -8.66 -7.22 -9.70
CA THR A 133 -8.62 -6.03 -10.56
C THR A 133 -8.31 -4.72 -9.82
N PHE A 134 -8.42 -4.68 -8.49
CA PHE A 134 -8.36 -3.40 -7.73
C PHE A 134 -6.95 -3.04 -7.26
N HIS A 135 -6.12 -4.02 -6.91
CA HIS A 135 -4.78 -3.75 -6.39
C HIS A 135 -3.77 -3.42 -7.50
N THR A 136 -3.91 -4.04 -8.67
CA THR A 136 -3.20 -3.64 -9.88
C THR A 136 -3.56 -2.20 -10.28
N ASP A 137 -4.79 -1.76 -10.03
CA ASP A 137 -5.21 -0.38 -10.27
C ASP A 137 -4.44 0.62 -9.41
N TRP A 138 -4.00 0.26 -8.20
CA TRP A 138 -3.20 1.17 -7.35
C TRP A 138 -1.77 1.36 -7.83
N ALA A 139 -1.08 0.28 -8.18
CA ALA A 139 0.25 0.38 -8.74
C ALA A 139 0.23 1.19 -10.06
N ASN A 140 -0.75 0.92 -10.93
CA ASN A 140 -0.95 1.64 -12.18
C ASN A 140 -1.30 3.12 -11.96
N LYS A 141 -2.27 3.43 -11.07
CA LYS A 141 -2.63 4.82 -10.73
C LYS A 141 -1.46 5.58 -10.11
N ALA A 142 -0.69 4.95 -9.22
CA ALA A 142 0.49 5.56 -8.64
C ALA A 142 1.55 5.85 -9.71
N GLN A 143 1.80 4.89 -10.62
CA GLN A 143 2.72 5.06 -11.75
C GLN A 143 2.27 6.20 -12.68
N ASP A 144 0.98 6.27 -13.04
CA ASP A 144 0.43 7.34 -13.87
C ASP A 144 0.59 8.73 -13.20
N GLN A 145 0.42 8.82 -11.88
CA GLN A 145 0.55 10.08 -11.14
C GLN A 145 2.00 10.47 -10.83
N LEU A 146 2.91 9.50 -10.71
CA LEU A 146 4.31 9.72 -10.37
C LEU A 146 5.21 9.85 -11.59
N GLY A 147 4.88 9.18 -12.70
CA GLY A 147 5.76 9.04 -13.86
C GLY A 147 7.00 8.19 -13.58
N LEU A 148 6.94 7.32 -12.56
CA LEU A 148 8.03 6.45 -12.08
C LEU A 148 7.56 4.99 -12.02
N PRO A 149 8.44 3.99 -12.17
CA PRO A 149 8.07 2.59 -12.02
C PRO A 149 7.52 2.29 -10.62
N VAL A 150 6.37 1.62 -10.54
CA VAL A 150 5.78 1.15 -9.28
C VAL A 150 5.70 -0.38 -9.29
N LEU A 151 6.46 -1.03 -8.40
CA LEU A 151 6.49 -2.49 -8.32
C LEU A 151 5.31 -3.01 -7.51
N HIS A 152 4.60 -4.02 -8.02
CA HIS A 152 3.52 -4.68 -7.29
C HIS A 152 3.96 -6.06 -6.80
N LEU A 153 3.89 -6.26 -5.47
CA LEU A 153 4.22 -7.51 -4.81
C LEU A 153 2.97 -8.09 -4.14
N TYR A 154 2.86 -9.42 -4.15
CA TYR A 154 1.82 -10.11 -3.40
C TYR A 154 2.36 -10.57 -2.05
N ALA A 155 1.69 -10.13 -0.97
CA ALA A 155 2.05 -10.45 0.40
C ALA A 155 2.13 -11.98 0.60
N GLY A 156 3.22 -12.45 1.20
CA GLY A 156 3.42 -13.88 1.48
C GLY A 156 3.61 -14.76 0.24
N SER A 157 3.88 -14.17 -0.93
CA SER A 157 4.20 -14.92 -2.14
C SER A 157 5.64 -14.65 -2.59
N GLY A 158 6.31 -15.66 -3.13
CA GLY A 158 7.58 -15.50 -3.84
C GLY A 158 7.43 -14.93 -5.26
N PHE A 159 6.24 -14.43 -5.62
CA PHE A 159 5.93 -13.95 -6.96
C PHE A 159 6.06 -12.43 -7.03
N ILE A 160 6.97 -11.97 -7.90
CA ILE A 160 7.11 -10.56 -8.26
C ILE A 160 6.29 -10.39 -9.55
N GLY A 161 5.21 -9.61 -9.49
CA GLY A 161 4.43 -9.30 -10.68
C GLY A 161 5.21 -8.32 -11.56
N ASP A 162 5.47 -8.70 -12.81
CA ASP A 162 5.90 -7.75 -13.83
C ASP A 162 4.71 -6.83 -14.15
N SER A 163 4.98 -5.52 -14.17
CA SER A 163 4.02 -4.45 -14.50
C SER A 163 3.55 -4.51 -15.95
#